data_AF-A0A531N2G3-F1
#
_entry.id   AF-A0A531N2G3-F1
#
_cell.length_a   1.000
_cell.length_b   1.000
_cell.length_c   1.000
_cell.angle_alpha   90.00
_cell.angle_beta   90.00
_cell.angle_gamma   90.00
#
_symmetry.space_group_name_H-M   'P 1'
#
loop_
_entity.id
_entity.type
_entity.pdbx_description
1 polymer ?
#
loop_
_entity_poly.entity_id
_entity_poly.type
_entity_poly.pdbx_seq_one_letter_code
_entity_poly.pdbx_strand_id
1 'polypeptide(L)'
;MNFDLMFDAVLVLPSGIGLTLILTVLSLTAGFLLSVPLAFARAFGRPSLSFAVLAYTYVIRGTPMLVQLFLLYYGLSQIEAVRASVFWVILKDPLW
;
A
#
# COMPACT_ATOMS: atom_id res chain seq x y z
N MET A 1 -15.57 34.58 -0.47
CA MET A 1 -14.37 33.78 -0.80
C MET A 1 -13.23 34.30 0.07
N ASN A 2 -12.54 33.42 0.79
CA ASN A 2 -11.39 33.81 1.61
C ASN A 2 -10.12 33.70 0.75
N PHE A 3 -9.75 34.80 0.10
CA PHE A 3 -8.65 34.82 -0.88
C PHE A 3 -7.28 34.60 -0.22
N ASP A 4 -7.10 35.02 1.04
CA ASP A 4 -5.86 34.82 1.80
C ASP A 4 -5.62 33.32 2.04
N LEU A 5 -6.65 32.60 2.49
CA LEU A 5 -6.57 31.14 2.67
C LEU A 5 -6.27 30.40 1.36
N MET A 6 -6.82 30.87 0.25
CA MET A 6 -6.54 30.28 -1.07
C MET A 6 -5.07 30.47 -1.46
N PHE A 7 -4.50 31.64 -1.20
CA PHE A 7 -3.09 31.92 -1.50
C PHE A 7 -2.16 31.08 -0.61
N ASP A 8 -2.45 31.00 0.69
CA ASP A 8 -1.69 30.15 1.61
C ASP A 8 -1.74 28.67 1.21
N ALA A 9 -2.91 28.17 0.80
CA ALA A 9 -3.05 26.79 0.32
C ALA A 9 -2.22 26.53 -0.94
N VAL A 10 -2.21 27.45 -1.91
CA VAL A 10 -1.42 27.31 -3.15
C VAL A 10 0.08 27.28 -2.86
N LEU A 11 0.55 27.98 -1.83
CA LEU A 11 1.94 27.93 -1.40
C LEU A 11 2.29 26.64 -0.65
N VAL A 12 1.35 26.08 0.12
CA VAL A 12 1.58 24.87 0.93
C VAL A 12 1.46 23.58 0.12
N LEU A 13 0.46 23.45 -0.76
CA LEU A 13 0.18 22.20 -1.49
C LEU A 13 1.38 21.62 -2.27
N PRO A 14 2.25 22.42 -2.92
CA PRO A 14 3.43 21.90 -3.60
C PRO A 14 4.39 21.13 -2.68
N SER A 15 4.38 21.40 -1.38
CA SER A 15 5.23 20.68 -0.41
C SER A 15 4.91 19.18 -0.34
N GLY A 16 3.68 18.77 -0.66
CA GLY A 16 3.26 17.37 -0.71
C GLY A 16 3.70 16.61 -1.97
N ILE A 17 4.20 17.31 -3.00
CA ILE A 17 4.57 16.67 -4.28
C ILE A 17 5.71 15.68 -4.08
N GLY A 18 6.75 16.07 -3.34
CA GLY A 18 7.89 15.21 -3.08
C GLY A 18 7.49 13.89 -2.41
N LEU A 19 6.67 13.99 -1.36
CA LEU A 19 6.13 12.83 -0.65
C LEU A 19 5.30 11.92 -1.56
N THR A 20 4.42 12.51 -2.37
CA THR A 20 3.57 11.77 -3.31
C THR A 20 4.41 11.02 -4.34
N LEU A 21 5.44 11.66 -4.89
CA LEU A 21 6.34 11.03 -5.86
C LEU A 21 7.13 9.88 -5.21
N ILE A 22 7.67 10.08 -4.01
CA ILE A 22 8.39 9.03 -3.27
C ILE A 22 7.49 7.82 -3.05
N LEU A 23 6.28 8.04 -2.50
CA LEU A 23 5.30 6.98 -2.26
C LEU A 23 4.92 6.26 -3.56
N THR A 24 4.70 7.02 -4.64
CA THR A 24 4.30 6.47 -5.94
C THR A 24 5.40 5.59 -6.52
N VAL A 25 6.64 6.09 -6.59
CA VAL A 25 7.77 5.35 -7.14
C VAL A 25 8.03 4.09 -6.32
N LEU A 26 8.10 4.19 -4.99
CA LEU A 26 8.32 3.03 -4.13
C LEU A 26 7.20 1.98 -4.27
N SER A 27 5.94 2.41 -4.28
CA SER A 27 4.80 1.51 -4.42
C SER A 27 4.76 0.81 -5.78
N LEU A 28 5.01 1.54 -6.86
CA LEU A 28 5.05 0.98 -8.21
C LEU A 28 6.21 0.01 -8.37
N THR A 29 7.41 0.36 -7.88
CA THR A 29 8.57 -0.53 -7.95
C THR A 29 8.34 -1.81 -7.14
N ALA A 30 7.87 -1.71 -5.90
CA ALA A 30 7.57 -2.88 -5.07
C ALA A 30 6.46 -3.76 -5.68
N GLY A 31 5.36 -3.13 -6.13
CA GLY A 31 4.26 -3.82 -6.81
C GLY A 31 4.71 -4.49 -8.10
N PHE A 32 5.57 -3.85 -8.88
CA PHE A 32 6.13 -4.43 -10.11
C PHE A 32 6.98 -5.67 -9.79
N LEU A 33 7.93 -5.55 -8.87
CA LEU A 33 8.82 -6.65 -8.47
C LEU A 33 8.06 -7.86 -7.93
N LEU A 34 6.92 -7.66 -7.26
CA LEU A 34 6.03 -8.73 -6.81
C LEU A 34 5.13 -9.27 -7.93
N SER A 35 4.60 -8.40 -8.78
CA SER A 35 3.64 -8.79 -9.82
C SER A 35 4.26 -9.67 -10.90
N VAL A 36 5.53 -9.44 -11.26
CA VAL A 36 6.24 -10.23 -12.28
C VAL A 36 6.32 -11.72 -11.91
N PRO A 37 6.91 -12.14 -10.76
CA PRO A 37 6.95 -13.55 -10.39
C PRO A 37 5.56 -14.15 -10.15
N LEU A 38 4.61 -13.38 -9.60
CA LEU A 38 3.23 -13.85 -9.43
C LEU A 38 2.55 -14.10 -10.79
N ALA A 39 2.82 -13.27 -11.80
CA ALA A 39 2.29 -13.47 -13.15
C ALA A 39 2.85 -14.76 -13.78
N PHE A 40 4.16 -15.02 -13.64
CA PHE A 40 4.75 -16.29 -14.07
C PHE A 40 4.15 -17.49 -13.33
N ALA A 41 3.98 -17.39 -12.01
CA ALA A 41 3.36 -18.42 -11.20
C ALA A 41 1.90 -18.68 -11.60
N ARG A 42 1.15 -17.65 -12.00
CA ARG A 42 -0.23 -17.78 -12.50
C ARG A 42 -0.29 -18.45 -13.87
N ALA A 43 0.63 -18.11 -14.78
CA ALA A 43 0.64 -18.58 -16.16
C ALA A 43 1.20 -20.00 -16.31
N PHE A 44 2.30 -20.32 -15.61
CA PHE A 44 3.06 -21.56 -15.81
C PHE A 44 3.13 -22.45 -14.56
N GLY A 45 2.63 -21.98 -13.41
CA GLY A 45 2.65 -22.75 -12.17
C GLY A 45 1.67 -23.92 -12.16
N ARG A 46 1.88 -24.85 -11.21
CA ARG A 46 0.93 -25.94 -10.94
C ARG A 46 -0.46 -25.39 -10.57
N PRO A 47 -1.55 -26.14 -10.77
CA PRO A 47 -2.91 -25.65 -10.51
C PRO A 47 -3.12 -25.03 -9.12
N SER A 48 -2.52 -25.62 -8.07
CA SER A 48 -2.60 -25.09 -6.71
C SER A 48 -1.93 -23.72 -6.55
N LEU A 49 -0.73 -23.53 -7.11
CA LEU A 49 -0.01 -22.26 -7.07
C LEU A 49 -0.75 -21.20 -7.90
N SER A 50 -1.23 -21.58 -9.08
CA SER A 50 -2.02 -20.72 -9.95
C SER A 50 -3.30 -20.24 -9.26
N PHE A 51 -3.98 -21.15 -8.54
CA PHE A 51 -5.15 -20.83 -7.73
C PHE A 51 -4.82 -19.92 -6.54
N ALA A 52 -3.70 -20.13 -5.84
CA ALA A 52 -3.28 -19.25 -4.75
C ALA A 52 -3.04 -17.81 -5.25
N VAL A 53 -2.39 -17.63 -6.41
CA VAL A 53 -2.22 -16.31 -7.02
C VAL A 53 -3.56 -15.71 -7.45
N LEU A 54 -4.47 -16.53 -7.97
CA LEU A 54 -5.83 -16.09 -8.31
C LEU A 54 -6.58 -15.60 -7.06
N ALA A 55 -6.54 -16.35 -5.97
CA ALA A 55 -7.20 -15.98 -4.71
C ALA A 55 -6.62 -14.66 -4.15
N TYR A 56 -5.29 -14.54 -4.10
CA TYR A 56 -4.61 -13.31 -3.71
C TYR A 56 -5.05 -12.12 -4.57
N THR A 57 -4.95 -12.24 -5.90
CA THR A 57 -5.31 -11.15 -6.82
C THR A 57 -6.80 -10.81 -6.75
N TYR A 58 -7.67 -11.80 -6.55
CA TYR A 58 -9.11 -11.59 -6.37
C TYR A 58 -9.41 -10.79 -5.11
N VAL A 59 -8.81 -11.14 -3.96
CA VAL A 59 -9.02 -10.40 -2.69
C VAL A 59 -8.48 -8.97 -2.80
N ILE A 60 -7.25 -8.79 -3.28
CA ILE A 60 -6.61 -7.46 -3.33
C ILE A 60 -7.27 -6.56 -4.38
N ARG A 61 -7.69 -7.09 -5.54
CA ARG A 61 -8.38 -6.27 -6.56
C ARG A 61 -9.88 -6.12 -6.30
N GLY A 62 -10.48 -7.03 -5.53
CA GLY A 62 -11.90 -7.04 -5.20
C GLY A 62 -12.26 -6.26 -3.94
N THR A 63 -11.28 -5.89 -3.12
CA THR A 63 -11.50 -5.08 -1.91
C THR A 63 -11.11 -3.62 -2.16
N PRO A 64 -11.87 -2.63 -1.64
CA PRO A 64 -11.51 -1.22 -1.78
C PRO A 64 -10.14 -0.92 -1.18
N MET A 65 -9.28 -0.18 -1.91
CA MET A 65 -7.96 0.23 -1.42
C MET A 65 -8.02 0.96 -0.07
N LEU A 66 -9.06 1.78 0.13
CA LEU A 66 -9.26 2.47 1.40
C LEU A 66 -9.43 1.47 2.56
N VAL A 67 -10.22 0.40 2.37
CA VAL A 67 -10.42 -0.65 3.39
C VAL A 67 -9.11 -1.36 3.69
N GLN A 68 -8.31 -1.69 2.67
CA GLN A 68 -6.99 -2.30 2.87
C GLN A 68 -6.09 -1.41 3.71
N LEU A 69 -6.03 -0.11 3.41
CA LEU A 69 -5.26 0.86 4.18
C LEU A 69 -5.75 0.95 5.63
N PHE A 70 -7.07 1.01 5.84
CA PHE A 70 -7.65 1.04 7.19
C PHE A 70 -7.29 -0.22 8.00
N LEU A 71 -7.39 -1.40 7.39
CA LEU A 71 -7.03 -2.66 8.05
C LEU A 71 -5.55 -2.72 8.40
N LEU A 72 -4.67 -2.26 7.52
CA LEU A 72 -3.23 -2.24 7.79
C LEU A 72 -2.88 -1.24 8.89
N TYR A 73 -3.43 -0.02 8.84
CA TYR A 73 -3.05 1.05 9.75
C TYR A 73 -3.74 0.94 11.12
N TYR A 74 -5.04 0.67 11.14
CA TYR A 74 -5.83 0.62 12.38
C TYR A 74 -6.13 -0.80 12.85
N GLY A 75 -6.27 -1.77 11.94
CA GLY A 75 -6.61 -3.15 12.28
C GLY A 75 -5.42 -3.91 12.88
N LEU A 76 -4.29 -3.94 12.17
CA LEU A 76 -3.09 -4.66 12.61
C LEU A 76 -2.53 -4.15 13.94
N SER A 77 -2.67 -2.86 14.21
CA SER A 77 -2.22 -2.25 15.47
C SER A 77 -2.98 -2.79 16.69
N GLN A 78 -4.14 -3.42 16.53
CA GLN A 78 -4.89 -4.03 17.64
C GLN A 78 -4.34 -5.40 18.06
N ILE A 79 -3.62 -6.09 17.16
CA ILE A 79 -3.15 -7.46 17.39
C ILE A 79 -1.82 -7.42 18.15
N GLU A 80 -1.80 -7.92 19.38
CA GLU A 80 -0.59 -7.91 20.23
C GLU A 80 0.60 -8.67 19.60
N ALA A 81 0.34 -9.82 18.99
CA ALA A 81 1.36 -10.60 18.30
C ALA A 81 2.03 -9.81 17.16
N VAL A 82 1.28 -8.94 16.47
CA VAL A 82 1.84 -8.09 15.41
C VAL A 82 2.69 -7.00 16.04
N ARG A 83 2.22 -6.33 17.11
CA ARG A 83 2.98 -5.28 17.82
C ARG A 83 4.28 -5.79 18.43
N ALA A 84 4.32 -7.03 18.90
CA ALA A 84 5.52 -7.67 19.44
C ALA A 84 6.48 -8.18 18.34
N SER A 85 6.06 -8.20 17.08
CA SER A 85 6.86 -8.73 15.97
C SER A 85 7.83 -7.70 15.39
N VAL A 86 8.86 -8.19 14.70
CA VAL A 86 9.82 -7.35 13.97
C VAL A 86 9.14 -6.49 12.90
N PHE A 87 8.03 -6.96 12.33
CA PHE A 87 7.27 -6.21 11.33
C PHE A 87 6.67 -4.92 11.88
N TRP A 88 6.47 -4.81 13.21
CA TRP A 88 5.92 -3.60 13.82
C TRP A 88 6.81 -2.37 13.64
N VAL A 89 8.12 -2.55 13.48
CA VAL A 89 9.06 -1.46 13.19
C VAL A 89 8.67 -0.72 11.90
N ILE A 90 8.15 -1.47 10.92
CA ILE A 90 7.73 -0.94 9.61
C ILE A 90 6.25 -0.56 9.63
N LEU A 91 5.40 -1.33 10.32
CA LEU A 91 3.95 -1.13 10.29
C LEU A 91 3.46 0.04 11.16
N LYS A 92 4.26 0.48 12.14
CA LYS A 92 3.87 1.54 13.07
C LYS A 92 3.87 2.94 12.43
N ASP A 93 4.78 3.19 11.48
CA ASP A 93 4.98 4.50 10.85
C ASP A 93 5.03 4.35 9.32
N PRO A 94 4.27 5.15 8.55
CA PRO A 94 4.15 4.97 7.11
C PRO A 94 5.41 5.34 6.31
N LEU A 95 6.25 6.25 6.79
CA LEU A 95 7.49 6.65 6.11
C LEU A 95 8.62 7.13 7.05
N TRP A 96 8.33 7.46 8.31
CA TRP A 96 9.26 7.78 9.41
C TRP A 96 8.48 7.92 10.71
#